data_AF-A0A2V8GB54-F1
#
_entry.id   AF-A0A2V8GB54-F1
#
_cell.length_a   1.000
_cell.length_b   1.000
_cell.length_c   1.000
_cell.angle_alpha   90.00
_cell.angle_beta   90.00
_cell.angle_gamma   90.00
#
_symmetry.space_group_name_H-M   'P 1'
#
loop_
_entity.id
_entity.type
_entity.pdbx_description
1 polymer ?
#
loop_
_entity_poly.entity_id
_entity_poly.type
_entity_poly.pdbx_seq_one_letter_code
_entity_poly.pdbx_strand_id
1 'polypeptide(L)'
;MTRHTPAVVVIVAGVNDVYQGRPVSHAISQLKAMYDRARDAGIRVVAGSIIPFNTASFAQNAAMRTINDWIGEHVAGDSNARFVDTRAAVAAPDDPDRLSSSPDGLHPDAEGYRKMADAIGPAITAVLAGLP
;
A
#
# COMPACT_ATOMS: atom_id res chain seq x y z
N MET A 1 13.97 18.46 16.92
CA MET A 1 12.99 17.73 16.08
C MET A 1 11.63 17.85 16.76
N THR A 2 10.58 18.25 16.04
CA THR A 2 9.22 18.39 16.61
C THR A 2 8.50 17.05 16.54
N ARG A 3 7.84 16.65 17.64
CA ARG A 3 7.01 15.42 17.67
C ARG A 3 5.62 15.74 17.13
N HIS A 4 5.14 14.93 16.18
CA HIS A 4 3.78 15.01 15.65
C HIS A 4 2.91 13.88 16.22
N THR A 5 1.59 14.12 16.25
CA THR A 5 0.56 13.16 16.69
C THR A 5 -0.55 13.09 15.64
N PRO A 6 -0.29 12.48 14.47
CA PRO A 6 -1.29 12.38 13.42
C PRO A 6 -2.41 11.39 13.84
N ALA A 7 -3.64 11.66 13.41
CA ALA A 7 -4.76 10.74 13.63
C ALA A 7 -4.71 9.51 12.69
N VAL A 8 -4.12 9.69 11.50
CA VAL A 8 -4.06 8.68 10.44
C VAL A 8 -2.66 8.66 9.83
N VAL A 9 -2.17 7.46 9.50
CA VAL A 9 -0.99 7.25 8.66
C VAL A 9 -1.38 6.43 7.43
N VAL A 10 -0.93 6.84 6.25
CA VAL A 10 -1.06 6.07 5.01
C VAL A 10 0.25 5.32 4.79
N ILE A 11 0.17 4.00 4.61
CA ILE A 11 1.35 3.15 4.38
C ILE A 11 1.18 2.44 3.04
N VAL A 12 1.99 2.84 2.07
CA VAL A 12 2.16 2.17 0.77
C VAL A 12 3.64 1.81 0.67
N ALA A 13 3.98 0.55 0.94
CA ALA A 13 5.38 0.12 1.07
C ALA A 13 5.54 -1.36 0.70
N GLY A 14 6.78 -1.78 0.41
CA GLY A 14 7.15 -3.16 0.11
C GLY A 14 7.67 -3.40 -1.31
N VAL A 15 7.44 -2.48 -2.26
CA VAL A 15 7.93 -2.64 -3.65
C VAL A 15 9.45 -2.80 -3.71
N ASN A 16 10.18 -2.04 -2.89
CA ASN A 16 11.65 -2.09 -2.87
C ASN A 16 12.18 -3.38 -2.23
N ASP A 17 11.47 -3.96 -1.26
CA ASP A 17 11.81 -5.27 -0.70
C ASP A 17 11.75 -6.35 -1.79
N VAL A 18 10.68 -6.34 -2.59
CA VAL A 18 10.52 -7.26 -3.72
C VAL A 18 11.56 -6.98 -4.81
N TYR A 19 11.81 -5.70 -5.13
CA TYR A 19 12.81 -5.30 -6.13
C TYR A 19 14.21 -5.79 -5.75
N GLN A 20 14.58 -5.71 -4.46
CA GLN A 20 15.86 -6.16 -3.93
C GLN A 20 15.93 -7.68 -3.72
N GLY A 21 14.89 -8.43 -4.05
CA GLY A 21 14.85 -9.89 -3.88
C GLY A 21 14.76 -10.33 -2.42
N ARG A 22 14.23 -9.48 -1.53
CA ARG A 22 13.98 -9.88 -0.14
C ARG A 22 12.84 -10.91 -0.09
N PRO A 23 12.88 -11.87 0.85
CA PRO A 23 11.78 -12.81 1.02
C PRO A 23 10.46 -12.10 1.31
N VAL A 24 9.35 -12.63 0.80
CA VAL A 24 7.99 -12.14 1.10
C VAL A 24 7.76 -12.00 2.62
N SER A 25 8.25 -12.95 3.41
CA SER A 25 8.15 -12.93 4.87
C SER A 25 8.83 -11.71 5.51
N HIS A 26 9.88 -11.17 4.91
CA HIS A 26 10.54 -9.96 5.38
C HIS A 26 9.65 -8.73 5.17
N ALA A 27 9.10 -8.54 3.97
CA ALA A 27 8.18 -7.43 3.69
C ALA A 27 6.96 -7.48 4.63
N ILE A 28 6.39 -8.67 4.80
CA ILE A 28 5.28 -8.91 5.74
C ILE A 28 5.67 -8.55 7.18
N SER A 29 6.82 -9.01 7.69
CA SER A 29 7.22 -8.71 9.06
C SER A 29 7.44 -7.21 9.29
N GLN A 30 8.01 -6.51 8.31
CA GLN A 30 8.22 -5.06 8.38
C GLN A 30 6.89 -4.29 8.31
N LEU A 31 5.98 -4.66 7.41
CA LEU A 31 4.64 -4.06 7.32
C LEU A 31 3.87 -4.25 8.62
N LYS A 32 3.86 -5.48 9.15
CA LYS A 32 3.24 -5.78 10.44
C LYS A 32 3.80 -4.91 11.56
N ALA A 33 5.13 -4.77 11.66
CA ALA A 33 5.76 -3.94 12.68
C ALA A 33 5.36 -2.45 12.56
N MET A 34 5.21 -1.92 11.34
CA MET A 34 4.73 -0.56 11.12
C MET A 34 3.26 -0.41 11.54
N TYR A 35 2.40 -1.37 11.21
CA TYR A 35 0.98 -1.36 11.61
C TYR A 35 0.82 -1.48 13.13
N ASP A 36 1.56 -2.38 13.76
CA ASP A 36 1.60 -2.55 15.21
C ASP A 36 2.01 -1.23 15.89
N ARG A 37 3.07 -0.57 15.41
CA ARG A 37 3.55 0.69 15.99
C ARG A 37 2.58 1.85 15.81
N ALA A 38 1.85 1.90 14.70
CA ALA A 38 0.79 2.88 14.50
C ALA A 38 -0.37 2.66 15.48
N ARG A 39 -0.82 1.40 15.63
CA ARG A 39 -1.87 1.01 16.58
C ARG A 39 -1.49 1.32 18.02
N ASP A 40 -0.28 0.99 18.44
CA ASP A 40 0.23 1.28 19.80
C ASP A 40 0.30 2.79 20.08
N ALA A 41 0.45 3.61 19.04
CA ALA A 41 0.44 5.06 19.13
C ALA A 41 -0.98 5.68 19.02
N GLY A 42 -2.03 4.86 18.89
CA GLY A 42 -3.40 5.33 18.67
C GLY A 42 -3.63 5.94 17.28
N ILE A 43 -2.77 5.64 16.32
CA ILE A 43 -2.83 6.16 14.95
C ILE A 43 -3.52 5.11 14.07
N ARG A 44 -4.56 5.51 13.36
CA ARG A 44 -5.27 4.65 12.40
C ARG A 44 -4.43 4.47 11.12
N VAL A 45 -4.51 3.30 10.51
CA VAL A 45 -3.74 2.98 9.30
C VAL A 45 -4.65 2.92 8.06
N VAL A 46 -4.25 3.62 7.00
CA VAL A 46 -4.71 3.31 5.64
C VAL A 46 -3.62 2.47 4.97
N ALA A 47 -3.89 1.18 4.80
CA ALA A 47 -2.94 0.20 4.27
C ALA A 47 -3.15 0.04 2.75
N GLY A 48 -2.23 0.59 1.96
CA GLY A 48 -2.25 0.46 0.51
C GLY A 48 -1.52 -0.80 0.04
N SER A 49 -2.05 -1.45 -0.99
CA SER A 49 -1.39 -2.55 -1.70
C SER A 49 -0.15 -2.09 -2.49
N ILE A 50 0.84 -2.96 -2.64
CA ILE A 50 2.02 -2.75 -3.47
C ILE A 50 1.59 -2.64 -4.94
N ILE A 51 1.90 -1.49 -5.55
CA ILE A 51 1.66 -1.19 -6.96
C ILE A 51 2.58 -1.99 -7.90
N PRO A 52 2.22 -2.21 -9.18
CA PRO A 52 3.11 -2.87 -10.12
C PRO A 52 4.26 -1.95 -10.55
N PHE A 53 5.32 -2.55 -11.10
CA PHE A 53 6.34 -1.85 -11.89
C PHE A 53 6.63 -2.65 -13.17
N ASN A 54 6.84 -1.97 -14.29
CA ASN A 54 6.71 -2.55 -15.64
C ASN A 54 7.81 -3.56 -16.00
N THR A 55 8.92 -3.55 -15.28
CA THR A 55 10.05 -4.48 -15.45
C THR A 55 10.04 -5.62 -14.43
N ALA A 56 8.99 -5.74 -13.62
CA ALA A 56 8.84 -6.82 -12.67
C ALA A 56 8.78 -8.18 -13.38
N SER A 57 9.64 -9.10 -12.95
CA SER A 57 9.55 -10.50 -13.35
C SER A 57 8.23 -11.13 -12.87
N PHE A 58 7.84 -12.26 -13.47
CA PHE A 58 6.70 -13.05 -13.01
C PHE A 58 6.80 -13.39 -11.51
N ALA A 59 7.98 -13.76 -11.03
CA ALA A 59 8.22 -14.08 -9.63
C ALA A 59 8.04 -12.87 -8.70
N GLN A 60 8.49 -11.67 -9.13
CA GLN A 60 8.28 -10.44 -8.37
C GLN A 60 6.81 -10.04 -8.33
N ASN A 61 6.08 -10.15 -9.44
CA ASN A 61 4.64 -9.92 -9.46
C ASN A 61 3.88 -10.90 -8.56
N ALA A 62 4.25 -12.18 -8.57
CA ALA A 62 3.70 -13.17 -7.64
C ALA A 62 3.98 -12.79 -6.17
N ALA A 63 5.21 -12.38 -5.84
CA ALA A 63 5.57 -11.93 -4.50
C ALA A 63 4.76 -10.71 -4.06
N MET A 64 4.61 -9.68 -4.92
CA MET A 64 3.77 -8.52 -4.62
C MET A 64 2.31 -8.91 -4.38
N ARG A 65 1.74 -9.82 -5.18
CA ARG A 65 0.38 -10.32 -4.96
C ARG A 65 0.24 -11.03 -3.62
N THR A 66 1.16 -11.94 -3.28
CA THR A 66 1.14 -12.60 -1.97
C THR A 66 1.22 -11.61 -0.80
N ILE A 67 2.03 -10.56 -0.91
CA ILE A 67 2.10 -9.52 0.12
C ILE A 67 0.78 -8.72 0.15
N ASN A 68 0.19 -8.38 -0.99
CA ASN A 68 -1.06 -7.64 -1.08
C ASN A 68 -2.25 -8.40 -0.50
N ASP A 69 -2.34 -9.70 -0.80
CA ASP A 69 -3.34 -10.61 -0.23
C ASP A 69 -3.20 -10.63 1.29
N TRP A 70 -1.97 -10.78 1.80
CA TRP A 70 -1.70 -10.69 3.23
C TRP A 70 -2.09 -9.34 3.84
N ILE A 71 -1.78 -8.20 3.18
CA ILE A 71 -2.17 -6.87 3.69
C ILE A 71 -3.69 -6.81 3.84
N GLY A 72 -4.43 -7.22 2.81
CA GLY A 72 -5.90 -7.21 2.80
C GLY A 72 -6.48 -8.09 3.90
N GLU A 73 -6.03 -9.34 4.00
CA GLU A 73 -6.45 -10.30 5.02
C GLU A 73 -6.12 -9.83 6.43
N HIS A 74 -4.91 -9.29 6.64
CA HIS A 74 -4.44 -8.86 7.95
C HIS A 74 -5.29 -7.72 8.53
N VAL A 75 -5.78 -6.81 7.68
CA VAL A 75 -6.58 -5.67 8.12
C VAL A 75 -8.10 -5.88 8.00
N ALA A 76 -8.57 -7.00 7.43
CA ALA A 76 -9.98 -7.26 7.13
C ALA A 76 -10.93 -7.24 8.35
N GLY A 77 -10.39 -7.32 9.57
CA GLY A 77 -11.15 -7.17 10.82
C GLY A 77 -10.50 -6.23 11.84
N ASP A 78 -9.41 -5.55 11.46
CA ASP A 78 -8.75 -4.60 12.37
C ASP A 78 -9.47 -3.27 12.29
N SER A 79 -10.23 -2.92 13.35
CA SER A 79 -10.86 -1.61 13.43
C SER A 79 -9.86 -0.44 13.30
N ASN A 80 -8.59 -0.64 13.66
CA ASN A 80 -7.55 0.38 13.57
C ASN A 80 -7.00 0.58 12.15
N ALA A 81 -7.35 -0.28 11.19
CA ALA A 81 -6.79 -0.24 9.84
C ALA A 81 -7.86 -0.35 8.75
N ARG A 82 -7.56 0.19 7.57
CA ARG A 82 -8.41 0.07 6.38
C ARG A 82 -7.56 -0.22 5.16
N PHE A 83 -7.92 -1.28 4.42
CA PHE A 83 -7.29 -1.62 3.16
C PHE A 83 -7.71 -0.68 2.03
N VAL A 84 -6.76 -0.34 1.15
CA VAL A 84 -6.99 0.34 -0.13
C VAL A 84 -6.19 -0.37 -1.21
N ASP A 85 -6.85 -0.80 -2.27
CA ASP A 85 -6.17 -1.45 -3.40
C ASP A 85 -5.53 -0.42 -4.35
N THR A 86 -4.39 0.13 -3.92
CA THR A 86 -3.60 1.07 -4.70
C THR A 86 -2.98 0.43 -5.94
N ARG A 87 -2.76 -0.88 -5.97
CA ARG A 87 -2.34 -1.64 -7.15
C ARG A 87 -3.39 -1.51 -8.25
N ALA A 88 -4.64 -1.86 -7.96
CA ALA A 88 -5.72 -1.77 -8.95
C ALA A 88 -5.92 -0.33 -9.46
N ALA A 89 -5.72 0.67 -8.59
CA ALA A 89 -5.89 2.08 -8.96
C ALA A 89 -4.95 2.54 -10.09
N VAL A 90 -3.76 1.96 -10.21
CA VAL A 90 -2.73 2.38 -11.20
C VAL A 90 -2.41 1.30 -12.23
N ALA A 91 -3.11 0.18 -12.19
CA ALA A 91 -2.88 -0.93 -13.10
C ALA A 91 -3.35 -0.60 -14.53
N ALA A 92 -2.66 -1.12 -15.54
CA ALA A 92 -3.12 -1.05 -16.92
C ALA A 92 -4.40 -1.89 -17.10
N PRO A 93 -5.39 -1.44 -17.89
CA PRO A 93 -6.66 -2.16 -18.05
C PRO A 93 -6.52 -3.56 -18.66
N ASP A 94 -5.49 -3.77 -19.47
CA ASP A 94 -5.18 -5.00 -20.20
C ASP A 94 -4.13 -5.87 -19.51
N ASP A 95 -3.34 -5.29 -18.59
CA ASP A 95 -2.31 -6.00 -17.83
C ASP A 95 -2.23 -5.48 -16.38
N PRO A 96 -2.81 -6.19 -15.41
CA PRO A 96 -2.83 -5.77 -14.00
C PRO A 96 -1.45 -5.79 -13.32
N ASP A 97 -0.43 -6.34 -14.00
CA ASP A 97 0.95 -6.38 -13.56
C ASP A 97 1.81 -5.25 -14.15
N ARG A 98 1.18 -4.30 -14.86
CA ARG A 98 1.81 -3.08 -15.40
C ARG A 98 1.11 -1.82 -14.92
N LEU A 99 1.86 -0.72 -14.88
CA LEU A 99 1.31 0.61 -14.67
C LEU A 99 0.53 1.07 -15.91
N SER A 100 -0.62 1.72 -15.71
CA SER A 100 -1.43 2.29 -16.80
C SER A 100 -0.66 3.35 -17.59
N SER A 101 0.22 4.10 -16.91
CA SER A 101 1.14 5.07 -17.50
C SER A 101 2.32 5.27 -16.56
N SER A 102 3.52 5.40 -17.12
CA SER A 102 4.76 5.59 -16.37
C SER A 102 5.84 6.23 -17.26
N PRO A 103 6.54 7.27 -16.77
CA PRO A 103 7.63 7.90 -17.54
C PRO A 103 8.91 7.06 -17.56
N ASP A 104 9.11 6.16 -16.58
CA ASP A 104 10.35 5.40 -16.38
C ASP A 104 10.14 3.89 -16.20
N GLY A 105 8.89 3.44 -16.25
CA GLY A 105 8.50 2.05 -16.03
C GLY A 105 8.51 1.62 -14.56
N LEU A 106 8.82 2.50 -13.60
CA LEU A 106 8.86 2.21 -12.17
C LEU A 106 7.82 3.00 -11.38
N HIS A 107 7.65 4.29 -11.70
CA HIS A 107 6.77 5.18 -10.97
C HIS A 107 5.51 5.49 -11.78
N PRO A 108 4.33 5.62 -11.15
CA PRO A 108 3.18 6.21 -11.80
C PRO A 108 3.51 7.61 -12.31
N ASP A 109 2.88 8.03 -13.42
CA ASP A 109 2.89 9.43 -13.81
C ASP A 109 1.95 10.28 -12.94
N ALA A 110 1.78 11.56 -13.29
CA ALA A 110 0.90 12.46 -12.54
C ALA A 110 -0.58 11.99 -12.51
N GLU A 111 -1.06 11.33 -13.56
CA GLU A 111 -2.42 10.78 -13.59
C GLU A 111 -2.52 9.54 -12.71
N GLY A 112 -1.53 8.65 -12.75
CA GLY A 112 -1.44 7.48 -11.88
C GLY A 112 -1.44 7.86 -10.39
N TYR A 113 -0.65 8.87 -10.00
CA TYR A 113 -0.70 9.38 -8.63
C TYR A 113 -2.05 10.00 -8.27
N ARG A 114 -2.76 10.62 -9.22
CA ARG A 114 -4.12 11.11 -8.99
C ARG A 114 -5.08 9.95 -8.73
N LYS A 115 -5.01 8.87 -9.50
CA LYS A 115 -5.82 7.64 -9.26
C LYS A 115 -5.54 7.03 -7.90
N MET A 116 -4.27 7.02 -7.46
CA MET A 116 -3.94 6.59 -6.09
C MET A 116 -4.58 7.50 -5.04
N ALA A 117 -4.50 8.83 -5.23
CA ALA A 117 -5.11 9.79 -4.32
C ALA A 117 -6.64 9.63 -4.26
N ASP A 118 -7.29 9.41 -5.40
CA ASP A 118 -8.74 9.20 -5.49
C ASP A 118 -9.17 7.89 -4.80
N ALA A 119 -8.30 6.87 -4.77
CA ALA A 119 -8.53 5.64 -4.01
C ALA A 119 -8.28 5.82 -2.49
N ILE A 120 -7.21 6.53 -2.12
CA ILE A 120 -6.79 6.70 -0.72
C ILE A 120 -7.66 7.73 0.02
N GLY A 121 -8.04 8.83 -0.63
CA GLY A 121 -8.73 9.96 -0.02
C GLY A 121 -10.03 9.56 0.71
N PRO A 122 -10.95 8.83 0.08
CA PRO A 122 -12.16 8.32 0.74
C PRO A 122 -11.86 7.43 1.95
N ALA A 123 -10.74 6.69 1.93
CA ALA A 123 -10.33 5.88 3.08
C ALA A 123 -9.88 6.73 4.26
N ILE A 124 -9.08 7.78 4.02
CA ILE A 124 -8.71 8.75 5.05
C ILE A 124 -9.95 9.40 5.66
N THR A 125 -10.87 9.90 4.81
CA THR A 125 -12.10 10.56 5.28
C THR A 125 -12.96 9.63 6.13
N ALA A 126 -13.16 8.38 5.71
CA ALA A 126 -13.95 7.40 6.46
C ALA A 126 -13.31 7.05 7.81
N VAL A 127 -11.97 6.91 7.85
CA VAL A 127 -11.23 6.64 9.08
C VAL A 127 -11.35 7.82 10.04
N LEU A 128 -11.19 9.06 9.56
CA LEU A 128 -11.32 10.27 10.38
C LEU A 128 -12.73 10.45 10.94
N ALA A 129 -13.77 10.16 10.14
CA ALA A 129 -15.16 10.27 10.58
C ALA A 129 -15.55 9.23 11.65
N GLY A 130 -14.80 8.12 11.76
CA GLY A 130 -15.01 7.08 12.77
C GLY A 130 -14.17 7.24 14.04
N LEU A 131 -13.42 8.33 14.18
CA LEU A 131 -12.72 8.66 15.42
C LEU A 131 -13.70 9.23 16.45
N PRO A 132 -13.49 8.94 17.75
CA PRO A 132 -14.31 9.48 18.84
C PRO A 132 -14.17 11.00 19.02
#